data_AF-A0A7L5YV27-F1
#
_entry.id   AF-A0A7L5YV27-F1
#
_cell.length_a   1.000
_cell.length_b   1.000
_cell.length_c   1.000
_cell.angle_alpha   90.00
_cell.angle_beta   90.00
_cell.angle_gamma   90.00
#
_symmetry.space_group_name_H-M   'P 1'
#
loop_
_entity.id
_entity.type
_entity.pdbx_description
1 polymer ?
#
loop_
_entity_poly.entity_id
_entity_poly.type
_entity_poly.pdbx_seq_one_letter_code
_entity_poly.pdbx_strand_id
1 'polypeptide(L)' 'METFVWDDLNGDGIQDAGEPGIAGVQVALILSSGGATAATQLTAANGIAAF' A
#
# COMPACT_ATOMS: atom_id res chain seq x y z
N MET A 1 0.60 11.16 -4.17
CA MET A 1 0.61 9.84 -4.84
C MET A 1 -0.12 8.89 -3.92
N GLU A 2 -1.06 8.12 -4.45
CA GLU A 2 -1.85 7.18 -3.65
C GLU A 2 -1.45 5.74 -4.00
N THR A 3 -1.46 4.86 -3.01
CA THR A 3 -1.34 3.40 -3.19
C THR A 3 -2.39 2.69 -2.35
N PHE A 4 -2.74 1.47 -2.76
CA PHE A 4 -3.73 0.63 -2.09
C PHE A 4 -3.11 -0.73 -1.77
N VAL A 5 -3.23 -1.15 -0.51
CA VAL A 5 -2.83 -2.48 -0.05
C VAL A 5 -4.09 -3.30 0.15
N TRP A 6 -4.17 -4.46 -0.47
CA TRP A 6 -5.34 -5.34 -0.46
C TRP A 6 -5.01 -6.73 0.06
N ASP A 7 -6.04 -7.41 0.55
CA ASP A 7 -6.01 -8.82 0.91
C ASP A 7 -6.34 -9.65 -0.33
N ASP A 8 -5.34 -10.36 -0.84
CA ASP A 8 -5.47 -11.29 -1.98
C ASP A 8 -6.21 -12.55 -1.50
N LEU A 9 -7.53 -12.56 -1.67
CA LEU A 9 -8.39 -13.58 -1.08
C LEU A 9 -8.37 -14.90 -1.85
N ASN A 10 -8.00 -14.85 -3.14
CA ASN A 10 -8.01 -16.01 -4.02
C ASN A 10 -6.60 -16.55 -4.33
N GLY A 11 -5.56 -15.80 -3.96
CA GLY A 11 -4.15 -16.19 -4.07
C GLY A 11 -3.57 -16.08 -5.47
N ASP A 12 -4.14 -15.24 -6.35
CA ASP A 12 -3.71 -15.12 -7.74
C ASP A 12 -2.77 -13.93 -8.03
N GLY A 13 -2.58 -13.05 -7.04
CA GLY A 13 -1.72 -11.87 -7.13
C GLY A 13 -2.27 -10.74 -8.00
N ILE A 14 -3.53 -10.82 -8.42
CA ILE A 14 -4.25 -9.76 -9.14
C ILE A 14 -5.11 -9.01 -8.12
N GLN A 15 -5.23 -7.70 -8.28
CA GLN A 15 -6.18 -6.93 -7.49
C GLN A 15 -7.57 -7.07 -8.09
N ASP A 16 -8.40 -7.89 -7.48
CA ASP A 16 -9.76 -8.16 -7.92
C ASP A 16 -10.80 -7.23 -7.30
N ALA A 17 -11.94 -7.12 -7.98
CA ALA A 17 -13.08 -6.41 -7.44
C ALA A 17 -13.64 -7.15 -6.22
N GLY A 18 -13.71 -6.46 -5.08
CA GLY A 18 -14.23 -7.01 -3.83
C GLY A 18 -13.15 -7.42 -2.82
N GLU A 19 -11.87 -7.39 -3.21
CA GLU A 19 -10.76 -7.61 -2.29
C GLU A 19 -10.61 -6.41 -1.34
N PRO A 20 -10.69 -6.63 -0.01
CA PRO A 20 -10.72 -5.56 0.96
C PRO A 20 -9.33 -4.93 1.13
N GLY A 21 -9.31 -3.64 1.45
CA GLY A 21 -8.08 -2.96 1.83
C GLY A 21 -7.58 -3.39 3.21
N ILE A 22 -6.25 -3.45 3.39
CA ILE A 22 -5.63 -3.78 4.68
C ILE A 22 -5.18 -2.50 5.38
N ALA A 23 -5.72 -2.24 6.56
CA ALA A 23 -5.38 -1.08 7.38
C ALA A 23 -4.10 -1.28 8.22
N GLY A 24 -3.38 -0.20 8.51
CA GLY A 24 -2.22 -0.21 9.40
C GLY A 24 -0.93 -0.78 8.80
N VAL A 25 -0.88 -1.02 7.48
CA VAL A 25 0.33 -1.43 6.79
C VAL A 25 1.24 -0.21 6.62
N GLN A 26 2.49 -0.34 7.07
CA GLN A 26 3.49 0.71 6.87
C GLN A 26 4.03 0.65 5.44
N VAL A 27 3.88 1.75 4.71
CA VAL A 27 4.40 1.95 3.37
C VAL A 27 5.48 3.03 3.42
N ALA A 28 6.64 2.74 2.83
CA ALA A 28 7.76 3.67 2.72
C ALA A 28 7.99 4.05 1.25
N LEU A 29 7.99 5.35 0.96
CA LEU A 29 8.40 5.88 -0.34
C LEU A 29 9.91 6.08 -0.33
N ILE A 30 10.61 5.36 -1.20
CA ILE A 30 12.08 5.39 -1.28
C ILE A 30 12.51 6.12 -2.56
N LEU A 31 13.43 7.07 -2.42
CA LEU A 31 14.04 7.74 -3.57
C LEU A 31 14.97 6.77 -4.31
N SER A 32 14.76 6.64 -5.61
CA SER A 32 15.61 5.80 -6.47
C SER A 32 17.07 6.26 -6.47
N SER A 33 17.32 7.55 -6.26
CA SER A 33 18.65 8.12 -6.07
C SER A 33 19.13 7.87 -4.63
N GLY A 34 19.89 6.79 -4.43
CA GLY A 34 20.61 6.56 -3.18
C GLY A 34 19.79 5.94 -2.04
N GLY A 35 18.53 5.54 -2.27
CA GLY A 35 17.76 4.71 -1.35
C GLY A 35 17.27 5.41 -0.08
N ALA A 36 17.33 6.75 -0.04
CA ALA A 36 16.81 7.50 1.09
C ALA A 36 15.28 7.41 1.17
N THR A 37 14.74 7.25 2.37
CA THR A 37 13.29 7.30 2.62
C THR A 37 12.80 8.73 2.48
N ALA A 38 11.93 8.99 1.50
CA ALA A 38 11.27 10.27 1.31
C ALA A 38 10.13 10.48 2.31
N ALA A 39 9.35 9.42 2.55
CA ALA A 39 8.18 9.47 3.43
C ALA A 39 7.78 8.07 3.89
N THR A 40 7.07 8.01 5.02
CA THR A 40 6.46 6.80 5.56
C THR A 40 5.02 7.10 5.95
N GLN A 41 4.09 6.23 5.58
CA GLN A 41 2.67 6.37 5.89
C GLN A 41 2.06 5.02 6.27
N LEU A 42 1.07 5.02 7.17
CA LEU A 42 0.25 3.84 7.43
C LEU A 42 -0.98 3.85 6.52
N THR A 43 -1.38 2.68 6.00
CA THR A 43 -2.65 2.57 5.28
C THR A 43 -3.83 2.88 6.21
N ALA A 44 -4.78 3.65 5.69
CA ALA A 44 -6.02 3.98 6.37
C ALA A 44 -6.96 2.76 6.45
N ALA A 45 -8.12 2.94 7.07
CA ALA A 45 -9.13 1.88 7.25
C ALA A 45 -9.60 1.23 5.93
N ASN A 46 -9.45 1.95 4.81
CA ASN A 46 -9.79 1.48 3.47
C ASN A 46 -8.56 1.00 2.69
N GLY A 47 -7.42 0.71 3.32
CA GLY A 47 -6.21 0.20 2.67
C GLY A 47 -5.41 1.24 1.88
N ILE A 48 -5.82 2.51 1.84
CA ILE A 48 -5.12 3.56 1.08
C ILE A 48 -4.01 4.20 1.91
N ALA A 49 -2.85 4.41 1.30
CA ALA A 49 -1.80 5.29 1.80
C ALA A 49 -1.51 6.42 0.79
N ALA A 50 -1.47 7.65 1.31
CA ALA A 50 -1.26 8.90 0.57
C ALA A 50 0.12 9.51 0.88
N PHE A 51 0.84 9.96 -0.15
CA PHE A 51 2.16 10.60 -0.07
C PHE A 51 2.22 11.94 -0.80
#